data_AF-A0A7R7H9G7-F1
#
_entry.id   AF-A0A7R7H9G7-F1
#
_cell.length_a   1.000
_cell.length_b   1.000
_cell.length_c   1.000
_cell.angle_alpha   90.00
_cell.angle_beta   90.00
_cell.angle_gamma   90.00
#
_symmetry.space_group_name_H-M   'P 1'
#
loop_
_entity.id
_entity.type
_entity.pdbx_description
1 polymer ?
#
loop_
_entity_poly.entity_id
_entity_poly.type
_entity_poly.pdbx_seq_one_letter_code
_entity_poly.pdbx_strand_id
1 'polypeptide(L)' 'MAEKAVFHHAGCAVCVDAERRFATALDSKFYDVDVVHLGQDKTRIAEAQAAGVRSVPAFVIDGNFYHINHGADLSALR' A
#
# COMPACT_ATOMS: atom_id res chain seq x y z
N MET A 1 20.41 5.47 -3.56
CA MET A 1 19.50 5.70 -2.41
C MET A 1 18.38 4.68 -2.52
N ALA A 2 17.81 4.25 -1.40
CA ALA A 2 16.66 3.37 -1.43
C ALA A 2 15.47 4.10 -2.08
N GLU A 3 14.74 3.41 -2.95
CA GLU A 3 13.54 3.91 -3.60
C GLU A 3 12.39 3.94 -2.59
N LYS A 4 11.56 4.98 -2.64
CA LYS A 4 10.39 5.05 -1.78
C LYS A 4 9.34 4.04 -2.26
N ALA A 5 8.89 3.19 -1.36
CA ALA A 5 7.80 2.25 -1.56
C ALA A 5 6.72 2.50 -0.51
N VAL A 6 5.48 2.82 -0.91
CA VAL A 6 4.37 3.01 0.02
C VAL A 6 3.41 1.83 -0.11
N PHE A 7 3.18 1.11 0.98
CA PHE A 7 2.23 0.01 1.04
C PHE A 7 0.91 0.49 1.68
N HIS A 8 -0.12 0.66 0.87
CA HIS A 8 -1.46 1.03 1.33
C HIS A 8 -2.29 -0.20 1.64
N HIS A 9 -2.90 -0.24 2.83
CA HIS A 9 -3.78 -1.33 3.24
C HIS A 9 -4.91 -0.86 4.16
N ALA A 10 -5.85 -1.76 4.49
CA ALA A 10 -7.00 -1.45 5.36
C ALA A 10 -7.27 -2.51 6.45
N GLY A 11 -6.26 -3.31 6.81
CA GLY A 11 -6.37 -4.31 7.88
C GLY A 11 -7.14 -5.59 7.54
N CYS A 12 -7.57 -5.74 6.28
CA CYS A 12 -8.22 -6.95 5.78
C CYS A 12 -7.30 -8.19 5.86
N ALA A 13 -7.85 -9.41 5.87
CA ALA A 13 -7.02 -10.62 6.00
C ALA A 13 -5.94 -10.73 4.90
N VAL A 14 -6.28 -10.39 3.65
CA VAL A 14 -5.32 -10.36 2.54
C VAL A 14 -4.30 -9.23 2.65
N CYS A 15 -4.68 -8.12 3.29
CA CYS A 15 -3.78 -7.01 3.59
C CYS A 15 -2.63 -7.47 4.49
N VAL A 16 -2.96 -8.19 5.55
CA VAL A 16 -1.98 -8.68 6.54
C VAL A 16 -1.08 -9.77 5.94
N ASP A 17 -1.60 -10.63 5.06
CA ASP A 17 -0.79 -11.59 4.31
C ASP A 17 0.19 -10.87 3.36
N ALA A 18 -0.31 -9.86 2.63
CA ALA A 18 0.50 -9.10 1.68
C ALA A 18 1.60 -8.29 2.38
N GLU A 19 1.33 -7.68 3.54
CA GLU A 19 2.32 -6.97 4.34
C GLU A 19 3.48 -7.90 4.74
N ARG A 20 3.16 -9.08 5.28
CA ARG A 20 4.16 -10.07 5.73
C ARG A 20 4.95 -10.73 4.60
N ARG A 21 4.35 -10.89 3.42
CA ARG A 21 5.01 -11.54 2.28
C ARG A 21 5.78 -10.58 1.39
N PHE A 22 5.33 -9.34 1.29
CA PHE A 22 5.89 -8.38 0.34
C PHE A 22 6.52 -7.20 1.07
N ALA A 23 5.79 -6.48 1.94
CA ALA A 23 6.32 -5.27 2.58
C ALA A 23 7.53 -5.57 3.46
N THR A 24 7.50 -6.64 4.24
CA THR A 24 8.65 -7.05 5.08
C THR A 24 9.73 -7.81 4.31
N ALA A 25 9.49 -8.22 3.07
CA ALA A 25 10.44 -8.99 2.26
C ALA A 25 11.28 -8.13 1.31
N LEU A 26 10.86 -6.87 1.06
CA LEU A 26 11.65 -5.93 0.27
C LEU A 26 12.96 -5.61 1.02
N ASP A 27 14.09 -5.78 0.32
CA ASP A 27 15.40 -5.48 0.88
C ASP A 27 15.54 -3.97 1.09
N SER A 28 15.79 -3.58 2.35
CA SER A 28 15.89 -2.18 2.78
C SER A 28 17.07 -1.43 2.17
N LYS A 29 18.03 -2.12 1.54
CA LYS A 29 19.07 -1.49 0.73
C LYS A 29 18.51 -0.84 -0.53
N PHE A 30 17.43 -1.40 -1.07
CA PHE A 30 16.81 -0.96 -2.33
C PHE A 30 15.51 -0.20 -2.09
N TYR A 31 14.76 -0.51 -1.03
CA TYR A 31 13.44 0.08 -0.79
C TYR A 31 13.27 0.64 0.63
N ASP A 32 12.79 1.86 0.73
CA ASP A 32 12.30 2.45 1.98
C ASP A 32 10.78 2.30 2.02
N VAL A 33 10.31 1.35 2.84
CA VAL A 33 8.91 0.92 2.86
C VAL A 33 8.10 1.66 3.93
N ASP A 34 7.15 2.49 3.50
CA ASP A 34 6.15 3.15 4.36
C ASP A 34 4.84 2.35 4.35
N VAL A 35 4.45 1.78 5.50
CA VAL A 35 3.21 1.00 5.65
C VAL A 35 2.09 1.91 6.15
N VAL A 36 1.06 2.11 5.32
CA VAL A 36 -0.03 3.06 5.57
C VAL A 36 -1.36 2.33 5.69
N HIS A 37 -1.93 2.34 6.89
CA HIS A 37 -3.26 1.81 7.16
C HIS A 37 -4.35 2.87 6.87
N LEU A 38 -4.94 2.85 5.69
CA LEU A 38 -5.94 3.82 5.24
C LEU A 38 -7.25 3.82 6.05
N GLY A 39 -7.57 2.70 6.71
CA GLY A 39 -8.69 2.65 7.67
C GLY A 39 -8.44 3.39 8.99
N GLN A 40 -7.18 3.72 9.30
CA GLN A 40 -6.79 4.44 10.52
C GLN A 40 -6.38 5.88 10.18
N ASP A 41 -5.58 6.06 9.13
CA ASP A 41 -5.19 7.36 8.60
C ASP A 41 -5.94 7.66 7.29
N LYS A 42 -7.17 8.15 7.42
CA LYS A 42 -8.01 8.53 6.27
C LYS A 42 -7.44 9.72 5.48
N THR A 43 -6.53 10.51 6.06
CA THR A 43 -5.95 11.69 5.38
C THR A 43 -5.09 11.29 4.18
N ARG A 44 -4.52 10.08 4.22
CA ARG A 44 -3.68 9.50 3.16
C ARG A 44 -4.47 8.87 2.01
N ILE A 45 -5.81 8.80 2.08
CA ILE A 45 -6.64 8.25 0.99
C ILE A 45 -6.51 9.10 -0.28
N ALA A 46 -6.44 10.44 -0.14
CA ALA A 46 -6.28 11.35 -1.27
C ALA A 46 -4.93 11.14 -1.99
N GLU A 47 -3.86 10.89 -1.23
CA GLU A 47 -2.53 10.55 -1.77
C GLU A 47 -2.56 9.23 -2.53
N ALA A 48 -3.11 8.16 -1.93
CA ALA A 48 -3.20 6.86 -2.57
C ALA A 48 -3.98 6.94 -3.90
N GLN A 49 -5.07 7.69 -3.93
CA GLN A 49 -5.86 7.90 -5.14
C GLN A 49 -5.10 8.71 -6.19
N ALA A 50 -4.39 9.77 -5.79
CA ALA A 50 -3.58 10.57 -6.71
C ALA A 50 -2.45 9.74 -7.34
N ALA A 51 -1.92 8.76 -6.60
CA ALA A 51 -0.97 7.76 -7.08
C ALA A 51 -1.61 6.67 -7.96
N GLY A 52 -2.93 6.70 -8.21
CA GLY A 52 -3.63 5.75 -9.08
C GLY A 52 -4.12 4.47 -8.38
N VAL A 53 -4.00 4.39 -7.05
CA VAL A 53 -4.52 3.24 -6.28
C VAL A 53 -6.04 3.18 -6.39
N ARG A 54 -6.57 1.99 -6.71
CA ARG A 54 -8.02 1.72 -6.85
C ARG A 54 -8.53 0.74 -5.82
N SER A 55 -7.66 -0.16 -5.37
CA SER A 55 -7.94 -1.17 -4.36
C SER A 55 -6.73 -1.38 -3.47
N VAL A 56 -6.95 -1.86 -2.26
CA VAL A 56 -5.92 -2.30 -1.32
C VAL A 56 -6.00 -3.81 -1.10
N PRO A 57 -4.90 -4.50 -0.72
CA PRO A 57 -3.56 -3.95 -0.51
C PRO A 57 -2.86 -3.56 -1.81
N ALA A 58 -2.03 -2.51 -1.75
CA ALA A 58 -1.31 -2.01 -2.93
C ALA A 58 0.03 -1.38 -2.57
N PHE A 59 1.02 -1.55 -3.44
CA PHE A 59 2.24 -0.75 -3.41
C PHE A 59 2.14 0.45 -4.34
N VAL A 60 2.85 1.51 -4.00
CA VAL A 60 3.27 2.58 -4.90
C VAL A 60 4.79 2.68 -4.80
N ILE A 61 5.51 2.36 -5.88
CA ILE A 61 6.97 2.39 -5.95
C ILE A 61 7.34 3.26 -7.15
N ASP A 62 8.07 4.34 -6.90
CA ASP A 62 8.46 5.31 -7.93
C ASP A 62 7.26 5.77 -8.80
N GLY A 63 6.12 6.04 -8.16
CA GLY A 63 4.89 6.45 -8.83
C GLY A 63 4.12 5.33 -9.56
N ASN A 64 4.68 4.13 -9.65
CA ASN A 64 4.00 2.96 -10.21
C ASN A 64 3.21 2.23 -9.12
N PHE A 65 1.92 1.99 -9.36
CA PHE A 65 1.07 1.28 -8.41
C PHE A 65 0.90 -0.19 -8.78
N TYR A 66 0.87 -1.05 -7.75
CA TYR A 66 0.72 -2.50 -7.88
C TYR A 66 -0.35 -2.97 -6.91
N HIS A 67 -1.51 -3.38 -7.43
CA HIS A 67 -2.56 -4.00 -6.61
C HIS A 67 -2.22 -5.45 -6.35
N ILE A 68 -2.26 -5.85 -5.08
CA ILE A 68 -1.98 -7.22 -4.67
C ILE A 68 -3.30 -7.84 -4.25
N ASN A 69 -3.75 -8.84 -5.02
CA ASN A 69 -4.79 -9.77 -4.60
C ASN A 69 -6.03 -9.07 -4.01
N HIS A 70 -6.55 -8.07 -4.76
CA HIS A 70 -7.68 -7.16 -4.45
C HIS A 70 -8.48 -7.53 -3.19
N GLY A 71 -8.30 -6.78 -2.11
CA GLY A 71 -8.95 -7.00 -0.83
C GLY A 71 -10.15 -6.09 -0.58
N ALA A 72 -9.98 -4.78 -0.79
CA ALA A 72 -11.05 -3.80 -0.67
C ALA A 72 -10.85 -2.67 -1.67
N ASP A 73 -11.94 -2.14 -2.22
CA ASP A 73 -11.89 -0.96 -3.07
C ASP A 73 -11.54 0.28 -2.23
N LEU A 74 -10.71 1.16 -2.79
CA LEU A 74 -10.36 2.43 -2.16
C LEU A 74 -11.60 3.32 -1.94
N SER A 75 -12.60 3.19 -2.82
CA SER A 75 -13.88 3.89 -2.69
C SER A 75 -14.67 3.49 -1.43
N ALA A 76 -14.49 2.25 -0.95
CA ALA A 76 -15.18 1.76 0.25
C ALA A 76 -14.57 2.28 1.56
N LEU A 77 -13.40 2.92 1.50
CA LEU A 77 -12.67 3.46 2.66
C LEU A 77 -12.93 4.95 2.91
N ARG A 78 -13.62 5.63 1.99
CA ARG A 78 -14.03 7.03 2.15
C ARG A 78 -15.10 7.16 3.24
#